data_AF-A0A0D0IN33-F1
#
_entry.id   AF-A0A0D0IN33-F1
#
_cell.length_a   1.000
_cell.length_b   1.000
_cell.length_c   1.000
_cell.angle_alpha   90.00
_cell.angle_beta   90.00
_cell.angle_gamma   90.00
#
_symmetry.space_group_name_H-M   'P 1'
#
loop_
_entity.id
_entity.type
_entity.pdbx_description
1 polymer ?
#
loop_
_entity_poly.entity_id
_entity_poly.type
_entity_poly.pdbx_seq_one_letter_code
_entity_poly.pdbx_strand_id
1 'polypeptide(L)'
;MTINLPKRLVLQTGHLVQIKQAANREDIRESPKWLVDRSQLEKLLEADSSATYWLLQLHHAPKVLSVPAKYLLGLFDARRRKQTTMTVVYDQVRSASTTLGSELVPLLMGLWVGVADKEVVAIAQGMDSRHVPARVIELTLSFDEPR
;
A
#
# COMPACT_ATOMS: atom_id res chain seq x y z
N MET A 1 -2.45 8.44 -9.76
CA MET A 1 -3.18 8.07 -10.99
C MET A 1 -4.03 9.26 -11.42
N THR A 2 -4.15 9.49 -12.72
CA THR A 2 -4.92 10.61 -13.29
C THR A 2 -5.96 10.09 -14.27
N ILE A 3 -7.23 10.46 -14.07
CA ILE A 3 -8.32 10.22 -15.04
C ILE A 3 -8.67 11.56 -15.66
N ASN A 4 -8.57 11.66 -16.99
CA ASN A 4 -8.94 12.86 -17.73
C ASN A 4 -10.10 12.57 -18.67
N LEU A 5 -11.25 13.15 -18.37
CA LEU A 5 -12.41 13.24 -19.25
C LEU A 5 -12.49 14.70 -19.75
N PRO A 6 -12.04 14.98 -20.99
CA PRO A 6 -11.96 16.35 -21.50
C PRO A 6 -13.28 17.10 -21.32
N LYS A 7 -13.20 18.33 -20.80
CA LYS A 7 -14.35 19.23 -20.53
C LYS A 7 -15.39 18.69 -19.50
N ARG A 8 -15.14 17.54 -18.86
CA ARG A 8 -16.08 16.93 -17.91
C ARG A 8 -15.47 16.76 -16.51
N LEU A 9 -14.28 16.18 -16.41
CA LEU A 9 -13.70 15.82 -15.11
C LEU A 9 -12.21 15.52 -15.20
N VAL A 10 -11.43 16.04 -14.25
CA VAL A 10 -10.06 15.59 -13.99
C VAL A 10 -10.00 15.11 -12.54
N LEU A 11 -9.76 13.82 -12.34
CA LEU A 11 -9.55 13.23 -11.01
C LEU A 11 -8.09 12.86 -10.82
N GLN A 12 -7.55 13.22 -9.66
CA GLN A 12 -6.25 12.77 -9.21
C GLN A 12 -6.40 12.01 -7.89
N THR A 13 -5.64 10.93 -7.77
CA THR A 13 -5.57 10.13 -6.55
C THR A 13 -4.15 9.70 -6.23
N GLY A 14 -3.92 9.50 -4.94
CA GLY A 14 -2.76 8.83 -4.38
C GLY A 14 -3.23 7.74 -3.42
N HIS A 15 -2.51 6.63 -3.40
CA HIS A 15 -2.65 5.57 -2.41
C HIS A 15 -1.26 5.32 -1.85
N LEU A 16 -1.09 5.41 -0.53
CA LEU A 16 0.22 5.25 0.07
C LEU A 16 0.50 3.78 0.38
N VAL A 17 1.68 3.34 -0.05
CA VAL A 17 2.12 1.95 0.09
C VAL A 17 3.51 1.90 0.69
N GLN A 18 3.67 1.10 1.74
CA GLN A 18 4.98 0.74 2.26
C GLN A 18 5.40 -0.66 1.75
N ILE A 19 6.52 -0.74 1.04
CA ILE A 19 7.06 -2.01 0.55
C ILE A 19 8.02 -2.60 1.58
N LYS A 20 7.92 -3.92 1.83
CA LYS A 20 8.87 -4.68 2.66
C LYS A 20 9.20 -6.00 1.99
N GLN A 21 10.48 -6.35 1.94
CA GLN A 21 10.95 -7.65 1.47
C GLN A 21 11.09 -8.63 2.64
N ALA A 22 10.75 -9.91 2.41
CA ALA A 22 10.91 -10.96 3.42
C ALA A 22 12.40 -11.20 3.74
N ALA A 23 12.71 -11.49 5.01
CA ALA A 23 14.08 -11.66 5.51
C ALA A 23 14.69 -13.05 5.22
N ASN A 24 13.86 -14.09 5.13
CA ASN A 24 14.26 -15.49 4.96
C ASN A 24 14.54 -15.81 3.47
N ARG A 25 15.69 -15.34 2.97
CA ARG A 25 16.06 -15.46 1.56
C ARG A 25 16.41 -16.89 1.09
N GLU A 26 16.74 -17.81 2.01
CA GLU A 26 17.40 -19.07 1.62
C GLU A 26 16.81 -20.35 2.25
N ASP A 27 16.01 -20.27 3.32
CA ASP A 27 15.40 -21.46 3.95
C ASP A 27 13.95 -21.67 3.48
N ILE A 28 13.75 -22.75 2.72
CA ILE A 28 12.46 -23.18 2.15
C ILE A 28 11.46 -23.57 3.25
N ARG A 29 11.94 -24.02 4.41
CA ARG A 29 11.09 -24.50 5.51
C ARG A 29 10.66 -23.37 6.44
N GLU A 30 11.28 -22.20 6.33
CA GLU A 30 10.95 -21.07 7.17
C GLU A 30 9.81 -20.24 6.54
N SER A 31 8.74 -20.00 7.29
CA SER A 31 7.66 -19.13 6.83
C SER A 31 8.16 -17.70 6.60
N PRO A 32 7.73 -17.02 5.51
CA PRO A 32 8.10 -15.62 5.23
C PRO A 32 7.90 -14.67 6.42
N LYS A 33 8.91 -13.81 6.66
CA LYS A 33 8.91 -12.85 7.78
C LYS A 33 9.32 -11.45 7.33
N TRP A 34 8.62 -10.44 7.83
CA TRP A 34 8.88 -9.03 7.53
C TRP A 34 9.03 -8.22 8.80
N LEU A 35 10.04 -7.34 8.84
CA LEU A 35 10.21 -6.38 9.92
C LEU A 35 9.39 -5.11 9.62
N VAL A 36 8.46 -4.80 10.51
CA VAL A 36 7.59 -3.61 10.45
C VAL A 36 7.97 -2.67 11.58
N ASP A 37 8.02 -1.37 11.28
CA ASP A 37 8.24 -0.31 12.27
C ASP A 37 6.92 0.40 12.57
N ARG A 38 6.61 0.57 13.85
CA ARG A 38 5.36 1.17 14.32
C ARG A 38 5.24 2.64 13.92
N SER A 39 6.33 3.42 14.05
CA SER A 39 6.31 4.85 13.73
C SER A 39 6.11 5.10 12.24
N GLN A 40 6.67 4.24 11.38
CA GLN A 40 6.40 4.28 9.93
C GLN A 40 4.93 4.00 9.64
N LEU A 41 4.37 3.02 10.35
CA LEU A 41 2.99 2.60 10.14
C LEU A 41 1.97 3.65 10.61
N GLU A 42 2.21 4.27 11.77
CA GLU A 42 1.40 5.36 12.30
C GLU A 42 1.45 6.59 11.38
N LYS A 43 2.64 6.99 10.92
CA LYS A 43 2.80 8.08 9.93
C LYS A 43 2.08 7.80 8.62
N LEU A 44 2.12 6.56 8.15
CA LEU A 44 1.45 6.16 6.92
C LEU A 44 -0.07 6.28 7.05
N LEU A 45 -0.62 5.85 8.19
CA LEU A 45 -2.05 5.92 8.49
C LEU A 45 -2.56 7.33 8.80
N GLU A 46 -1.70 8.19 9.35
CA GLU A 46 -1.98 9.62 9.55
C GLU A 46 -2.18 10.32 8.20
N ALA A 47 -1.34 10.00 7.21
CA ALA A 47 -1.46 10.55 5.86
C ALA A 47 -2.58 9.88 5.05
N ASP A 48 -2.73 8.55 5.12
CA ASP A 48 -3.71 7.79 4.36
C ASP A 48 -4.28 6.65 5.21
N SER A 49 -5.51 6.83 5.70
CA SER A 49 -6.22 5.83 6.50
C SER A 49 -6.47 4.50 5.79
N SER A 50 -6.38 4.49 4.45
CA SER A 50 -6.54 3.30 3.61
C SER A 50 -5.22 2.62 3.27
N ALA A 51 -4.08 3.18 3.67
CA ALA A 51 -2.76 2.74 3.29
C ALA A 51 -2.49 1.24 3.51
N THR A 52 -1.66 0.68 2.64
CA THR A 52 -1.33 -0.75 2.63
C THR A 52 0.16 -1.01 2.72
N TYR A 53 0.51 -2.21 3.16
CA TYR A 53 1.85 -2.76 3.10
C TYR A 53 1.92 -3.80 1.99
N TRP A 54 2.88 -3.65 1.09
CA TRP A 54 3.22 -4.67 0.09
C TRP A 54 4.37 -5.51 0.62
N LEU A 55 4.02 -6.72 1.07
CA LEU A 55 4.94 -7.69 1.62
C LEU A 55 5.40 -8.62 0.50
N LEU A 56 6.64 -8.43 0.07
CA LEU A 56 7.25 -9.19 -1.01
C LEU A 56 7.79 -10.52 -0.47
N GLN A 57 7.23 -11.62 -0.98
CA GLN A 57 7.83 -12.94 -0.90
C GLN A 57 8.51 -13.22 -2.24
N LEU A 58 9.84 -13.31 -2.26
CA LEU A 58 10.59 -13.43 -3.53
C LEU A 58 10.98 -14.87 -3.89
N HIS A 59 10.93 -15.80 -2.95
CA HIS A 59 11.45 -17.16 -3.14
C HIS A 59 10.33 -18.20 -3.23
N HIS A 60 10.57 -19.22 -4.08
CA HIS A 60 9.74 -20.40 -4.41
C HIS A 60 8.38 -20.14 -5.05
N ALA A 61 7.55 -19.31 -4.42
CA ALA A 61 6.27 -18.87 -4.95
C ALA A 61 6.22 -17.34 -4.87
N PRO A 62 6.92 -16.64 -5.79
CA PRO A 62 7.03 -15.19 -5.73
C PRO A 62 5.63 -14.57 -5.76
N LYS A 63 5.32 -13.79 -4.72
CA LYS A 63 4.05 -13.09 -4.63
C LYS A 63 4.17 -11.83 -3.80
N VAL A 64 3.30 -10.89 -4.12
CA VAL A 64 3.09 -9.67 -3.35
C VAL A 64 1.80 -9.86 -2.55
N LEU A 65 1.92 -9.80 -1.23
CA LEU A 65 0.78 -9.76 -0.33
C LEU A 65 0.50 -8.30 0.00
N SER A 66 -0.71 -7.85 -0.28
CA SER A 66 -1.18 -6.55 0.16
C SER A 66 -1.90 -6.70 1.49
N VAL A 67 -1.45 -5.97 2.52
CA VAL A 67 -2.01 -6.03 3.87
C VAL A 67 -2.39 -4.63 4.33
N PRO A 68 -3.61 -4.40 4.83
CA PRO A 68 -3.99 -3.09 5.37
C PRO A 68 -3.07 -2.65 6.52
N ALA A 69 -2.56 -1.42 6.48
CA ALA A 69 -1.69 -0.90 7.53
C ALA A 69 -2.39 -0.91 8.91
N LYS A 70 -3.68 -0.57 8.96
CA LYS A 70 -4.50 -0.64 10.19
C LYS A 70 -4.56 -2.04 10.82
N TYR A 71 -4.53 -3.10 10.00
CA TYR A 71 -4.50 -4.47 10.51
C TYR A 71 -3.17 -4.76 11.21
N LEU A 72 -2.06 -4.33 10.60
CA LEU A 72 -0.74 -4.45 11.19
C LEU A 72 -0.62 -3.62 12.48
N LEU A 73 -1.22 -2.43 12.56
CA LEU A 73 -1.30 -1.66 13.82
C LEU A 73 -2.01 -2.45 14.91
N GLY A 74 -3.14 -3.08 14.58
CA GLY A 74 -3.87 -3.95 15.51
C GLY A 74 -3.02 -5.11 16.02
N LEU A 75 -2.13 -5.68 15.19
CA LEU A 75 -1.16 -6.69 15.64
C LEU A 75 -0.14 -6.12 16.62
N PHE A 76 0.30 -4.87 16.46
CA PHE A 76 1.16 -4.21 17.46
C PHE A 76 0.42 -4.01 18.79
N ASP A 77 -0.83 -3.54 18.73
CA ASP A 77 -1.62 -3.23 19.91
C ASP A 77 -2.11 -4.47 20.66
N ALA A 78 -2.26 -5.60 19.97
CA ALA A 78 -2.55 -6.90 20.58
C ALA A 78 -1.37 -7.44 21.42
N ARG A 79 -0.15 -6.92 21.25
CA ARG A 79 1.01 -7.36 22.03
C ARG A 79 1.04 -6.66 23.39
N ARG A 80 1.26 -7.45 24.45
CA ARG A 80 1.35 -6.95 25.84
C ARG A 80 2.50 -5.94 26.08
N ARG A 81 3.54 -5.94 25.23
CA ARG A 81 4.68 -5.02 25.34
C ARG A 81 4.64 -4.03 24.17
N LYS A 82 4.79 -2.74 24.48
CA LYS A 82 5.00 -1.70 23.46
C LYS A 82 6.34 -1.92 22.79
N GLN A 83 6.31 -2.51 21.60
CA GLN A 83 7.48 -2.69 20.74
C GLN A 83 7.46 -1.62 19.65
N THR A 84 8.63 -1.03 19.37
CA THR A 84 8.81 -0.08 18.27
C THR A 84 8.85 -0.79 16.92
N THR A 85 9.36 -2.02 16.91
CA THR A 85 9.40 -2.87 15.71
C THR A 85 8.79 -4.24 15.99
N MET A 86 8.24 -4.86 14.95
CA MET A 86 7.62 -6.16 15.02
C MET A 86 7.98 -6.99 13.79
N THR A 87 8.45 -8.20 14.02
CA THR A 87 8.49 -9.23 12.98
C THR A 87 7.11 -9.84 12.81
N VAL A 88 6.57 -9.72 11.60
CA VAL A 88 5.30 -10.28 11.18
C VAL A 88 5.57 -11.49 10.31
N VAL A 89 4.86 -12.60 10.57
CA VAL A 89 5.01 -13.85 9.80
C VAL A 89 3.80 -14.08 8.90
N TYR A 90 3.97 -14.85 7.83
CA TYR A 90 2.90 -15.13 6.85
C TYR A 90 1.57 -15.55 7.49
N ASP A 91 1.58 -16.46 8.45
CA ASP A 91 0.35 -16.97 9.07
C ASP A 91 -0.45 -15.92 9.85
N GLN A 92 0.21 -14.85 10.31
CA GLN A 92 -0.44 -13.74 10.99
C GLN A 92 -1.15 -12.80 10.02
N VAL A 93 -0.75 -12.77 8.75
CA VAL A 93 -1.30 -11.82 7.76
C VAL A 93 -2.10 -12.48 6.66
N ARG A 94 -1.98 -13.80 6.47
CA ARG A 94 -2.59 -14.53 5.34
C ARG A 94 -4.10 -14.31 5.19
N SER A 95 -4.82 -14.16 6.30
CA SER A 95 -6.28 -13.99 6.29
C SER A 95 -6.72 -12.56 6.03
N ALA A 96 -5.84 -11.59 6.29
CA ALA A 96 -6.07 -10.17 6.03
C ALA A 96 -5.41 -9.70 4.72
N SER A 97 -4.61 -10.57 4.08
CA SER A 97 -3.89 -10.23 2.86
C SER A 97 -4.73 -10.48 1.60
N THR A 98 -4.59 -9.58 0.63
CA THR A 98 -5.10 -9.77 -0.73
C THR A 98 -3.93 -9.84 -1.73
N THR A 99 -4.22 -10.27 -2.96
CA THR A 99 -3.25 -10.14 -4.05
C THR A 99 -3.21 -8.70 -4.55
N LEU A 100 -2.07 -8.29 -5.13
CA LEU A 100 -1.95 -6.96 -5.74
C LEU A 100 -3.06 -6.70 -6.79
N GLY A 101 -3.38 -7.70 -7.63
CA GLY A 101 -4.47 -7.56 -8.61
C GLY A 101 -5.83 -7.31 -7.95
N SER A 102 -6.12 -8.01 -6.84
CA SER A 102 -7.35 -7.83 -6.07
C SER A 102 -7.42 -6.49 -5.34
N GLU A 103 -6.29 -5.88 -4.97
CA GLU A 103 -6.22 -4.53 -4.39
C GLU A 103 -6.39 -3.44 -5.46
N LEU A 104 -5.74 -3.61 -6.61
CA LEU A 104 -5.77 -2.62 -7.67
C LEU A 104 -7.17 -2.42 -8.26
N VAL A 105 -7.99 -3.48 -8.34
CA VAL A 105 -9.35 -3.37 -8.91
C VAL A 105 -10.24 -2.41 -8.10
N PRO A 106 -10.41 -2.56 -6.76
CA PRO A 106 -11.11 -1.58 -5.93
C PRO A 106 -10.47 -0.19 -5.94
N LEU A 107 -9.14 -0.08 -5.98
CA LEU A 107 -8.50 1.23 -6.13
C LEU A 107 -8.94 1.87 -7.45
N LEU A 108 -8.91 1.15 -8.56
CA LEU A 108 -9.35 1.64 -9.87
C LEU A 108 -10.84 1.96 -9.92
N MET A 109 -11.69 1.18 -9.25
CA MET A 109 -13.15 1.39 -9.22
C MET A 109 -13.58 2.48 -8.22
N GLY A 110 -12.96 2.55 -7.03
CA GLY A 110 -13.24 3.58 -6.01
C GLY A 110 -12.93 4.99 -6.52
N LEU A 111 -12.08 5.09 -7.53
CA LEU A 111 -11.75 6.33 -8.23
C LEU A 111 -12.84 6.86 -9.14
N TRP A 112 -13.84 6.05 -9.47
CA TRP A 112 -15.04 6.54 -10.15
C TRP A 112 -15.97 7.34 -9.25
N VAL A 113 -15.85 7.18 -7.92
CA VAL A 113 -16.82 7.72 -6.93
C VAL A 113 -16.20 8.66 -5.91
N GLY A 114 -14.88 8.89 -5.92
CA GLY A 114 -14.20 9.69 -4.92
C GLY A 114 -13.08 10.57 -5.45
N VAL A 115 -12.90 11.72 -4.81
CA VAL A 115 -11.72 12.59 -4.94
C VAL A 115 -10.81 12.26 -3.76
N ALA A 116 -9.55 11.91 -4.01
CA ALA A 116 -8.58 11.75 -2.92
C ALA A 116 -8.27 13.13 -2.30
N ASP A 117 -7.93 13.16 -1.01
CA ASP A 117 -7.52 14.39 -0.36
C ASP A 117 -6.32 15.00 -1.09
N LYS A 118 -6.34 16.33 -1.29
CA LYS A 118 -5.29 17.06 -2.00
C LYS A 118 -3.93 16.86 -1.31
N GLU A 119 -3.93 16.70 0.01
CA GLU A 119 -2.73 16.44 0.80
C GLU A 119 -2.11 15.06 0.46
N VAL A 120 -2.93 14.02 0.35
CA VAL A 120 -2.48 12.67 -0.07
C VAL A 120 -1.90 12.70 -1.48
N VAL A 121 -2.57 13.42 -2.39
CA VAL A 121 -2.07 13.59 -3.77
C VAL A 121 -0.73 14.33 -3.79
N ALA A 122 -0.58 15.39 -3.00
CA ALA A 122 0.67 16.15 -2.90
C ALA A 122 1.81 15.30 -2.32
N ILE A 123 1.54 14.53 -1.25
CA ILE A 123 2.49 13.60 -0.64
C ILE A 123 2.89 12.52 -1.65
N ALA A 124 1.93 11.88 -2.32
CA ALA A 124 2.18 10.84 -3.32
C ALA A 124 2.95 11.37 -4.54
N GLN A 125 2.76 12.64 -4.91
CA GLN A 125 3.52 13.30 -5.98
C GLN A 125 4.92 13.72 -5.52
N GLY A 126 5.24 13.62 -4.23
CA GLY A 126 6.52 14.02 -3.65
C GLY A 126 6.70 15.53 -3.54
N MET A 127 5.60 16.30 -3.51
CA MET A 127 5.66 17.77 -3.53
C MET A 127 5.94 18.39 -2.15
N ASP A 128 5.83 17.63 -1.04
CA ASP A 128 5.86 18.21 0.32
C ASP A 128 6.67 17.44 1.38
N SER A 129 7.71 16.67 0.99
CA SER A 129 8.44 15.90 2.02
C SER A 129 9.92 15.60 1.73
N ARG A 130 10.73 15.45 2.80
CA ARG A 130 12.14 14.97 2.77
C ARG A 130 12.28 13.53 2.24
N HIS A 131 11.16 12.83 2.06
CA HIS A 131 11.07 11.49 1.48
C HIS A 131 10.29 11.60 0.16
N VAL A 132 10.99 11.48 -0.96
CA VAL A 132 10.35 11.38 -2.28
C VAL A 132 9.79 9.97 -2.41
N PRO A 133 8.46 9.77 -2.52
CA PRO A 133 7.93 8.45 -2.77
C PRO A 133 8.49 7.93 -4.09
N ALA A 134 8.99 6.69 -4.12
CA ALA A 134 9.30 6.05 -5.37
C ALA A 134 7.99 5.83 -6.15
N ARG A 135 7.87 6.38 -7.35
CA ARG A 135 6.74 6.07 -8.24
C ARG A 135 6.89 4.64 -8.72
N VAL A 136 6.06 3.75 -8.19
CA VAL A 136 6.11 2.32 -8.55
C VAL A 136 5.33 2.05 -9.83
N ILE A 137 4.15 2.68 -9.97
CA ILE A 137 3.26 2.53 -11.13
C ILE A 137 2.57 3.88 -11.39
N GLU A 138 2.52 4.30 -12.66
CA GLU A 138 1.67 5.39 -13.12
C GLU A 138 0.65 4.84 -14.12
N LEU A 139 -0.62 5.17 -13.91
CA LEU A 139 -1.73 4.79 -14.77
C LEU A 139 -2.42 6.07 -15.25
N THR A 140 -2.55 6.18 -16.57
CA THR A 140 -3.24 7.28 -17.25
C THR A 140 -4.36 6.68 -18.08
N LEU A 141 -5.59 7.09 -17.81
CA LEU A 141 -6.77 6.70 -18.58
C LEU A 141 -7.28 7.94 -19.33
N SER A 142 -7.26 7.86 -20.66
CA SER A 142 -7.79 8.88 -21.56
C SER A 142 -8.92 8.29 -22.39
N PHE A 143 -10.00 9.05 -22.52
CA PHE A 143 -11.14 8.69 -23.36
C PHE A 143 -11.20 9.66 -24.54
N ASP A 144 -11.21 9.12 -25.76
CA ASP A 144 -11.42 9.92 -26.96
C ASP A 144 -12.90 10.30 -27.08
N GLU A 145 -13.20 11.50 -27.59
CA GLU A 145 -14.57 11.88 -27.93
C GLU A 145 -15.08 10.93 -29.04
N PRO A 146 -16.31 10.37 -28.92
CA PRO A 146 -16.91 9.67 -30.04
C PRO A 146 -17.08 10.66 -31.20
N ARG A 147 -16.55 10.31 -32.36
CA ARG A 147 -16.69 11.07 -33.61
C ARG A 147 -18.14 11.19 -34.04
#